data_AF-A0A945J5J8-F1
#
_entry.id   AF-A0A945J5J8-F1
#
_cell.length_a   1.000
_cell.length_b   1.000
_cell.length_c   1.000
_cell.angle_alpha   90.00
_cell.angle_beta   90.00
_cell.angle_gamma   90.00
#
_symmetry.space_group_name_H-M   'P 1'
#
loop_
_entity.id
_entity.type
_entity.pdbx_description
1 polymer ?
#
loop_
_entity_poly.entity_id
_entity_poly.type
_entity_poly.pdbx_seq_one_letter_code
_entity_poly.pdbx_strand_id
1 'polypeptide(L)' 'MRKPKVSDFETLREDISVYSRWWKNRVARLLLIFFLSSFGSMIGTYTAGASIVNQLFG' A
#
# COMPACT_ATOMS: atom_id res chain seq x y z
N MET A 1 11.36 16.39 -23.54
CA MET A 1 11.26 15.42 -22.42
C MET A 1 10.92 16.19 -21.15
N ARG A 2 9.71 16.04 -20.61
CA ARG A 2 9.22 16.84 -19.48
C ARG A 2 9.67 16.17 -18.18
N LYS A 3 10.56 16.84 -17.42
CA LYS A 3 11.08 16.37 -16.13
C LYS A 3 9.91 15.98 -15.21
N PRO A 4 9.97 14.82 -14.51
CA PRO A 4 8.97 14.47 -13.51
C PRO A 4 9.02 15.57 -12.43
N LYS A 5 7.92 16.31 -12.30
CA LYS A 5 7.86 17.55 -11.54
C LYS A 5 7.46 17.19 -10.11
N VAL A 6 8.19 17.76 -9.16
CA VAL A 6 7.95 17.66 -7.71
C VAL A 6 6.51 18.04 -7.31
N SER A 7 5.74 18.68 -8.20
CA SER A 7 4.32 19.02 -7.96
C SER A 7 3.39 17.81 -7.84
N ASP A 8 3.78 16.59 -8.25
CA ASP A 8 2.96 15.39 -8.01
C ASP A 8 2.87 15.01 -6.51
N PHE A 9 3.76 15.54 -5.67
CA PHE A 9 3.74 15.32 -4.22
C PHE A 9 2.85 16.33 -3.47
N GLU A 10 2.70 17.56 -3.97
CA GLU A 10 1.79 18.56 -3.38
C GLU A 10 0.32 18.21 -3.61
N THR A 11 -0.04 17.77 -4.82
CA THR A 11 -1.40 17.26 -5.11
C THR A 11 -1.69 15.93 -4.43
N LEU A 12 -0.69 15.19 -3.96
CA LEU A 12 -0.89 13.91 -3.29
C LEU A 12 -1.69 14.08 -1.99
N ARG A 13 -1.39 15.11 -1.18
CA ARG A 13 -2.12 15.34 0.08
C ARG A 13 -3.58 15.71 -0.15
N GLU A 14 -3.88 16.46 -1.21
CA GLU A 14 -5.25 16.77 -1.62
C GLU A 14 -5.95 15.56 -2.24
N ASP A 15 -5.27 14.77 -3.08
CA ASP A 15 -5.86 13.59 -3.75
C ASP A 15 -6.04 12.38 -2.82
N ILE A 16 -5.30 12.30 -1.70
CA ILE A 16 -5.54 11.28 -0.66
C ILE A 16 -6.95 11.43 -0.05
N SER A 17 -7.51 12.65 -0.04
CA SER A 17 -8.88 12.89 0.45
C SER A 17 -9.99 12.33 -0.47
N VAL A 18 -9.69 12.11 -1.75
CA VAL A 18 -10.67 11.65 -2.75
C VAL A 18 -10.28 10.25 -3.24
N TYR A 19 -10.86 9.23 -2.61
CA TYR A 19 -10.63 7.81 -2.92
C TYR A 19 -10.78 7.47 -4.42
N SER A 20 -11.66 8.17 -5.14
CA SER A 20 -11.86 8.02 -6.59
C SER A 20 -10.66 8.47 -7.45
N ARG A 21 -9.86 9.45 -6.99
CA ARG A 21 -8.71 9.95 -7.75
C ARG A 21 -7.46 9.08 -7.60
N TRP A 22 -7.44 8.15 -6.66
CA TRP A 22 -6.30 7.27 -6.41
C TRP A 22 -5.90 6.47 -7.65
N TRP A 23 -6.88 6.11 -8.50
CA TRP A 23 -6.61 5.40 -9.75
C TRP A 23 -6.13 6.29 -10.88
N LYS A 24 -6.39 7.60 -10.86
CA LYS A 24 -5.90 8.55 -11.89
C LYS A 24 -4.46 8.99 -11.64
N ASN A 25 -4.02 9.05 -10.38
CA ASN A 25 -2.67 9.48 -10.02
C ASN A 25 -1.71 8.27 -9.93
N ARG A 26 -0.60 8.30 -10.68
CA ARG A 26 0.40 7.20 -10.68
C ARG A 26 0.97 6.94 -9.29
N VAL A 27 1.21 7.99 -8.51
CA VAL A 27 1.82 7.88 -7.19
C VAL A 27 0.84 7.28 -6.19
N ALA A 28 -0.41 7.75 -6.16
CA ALA A 28 -1.45 7.18 -5.29
C ALA A 28 -1.72 5.70 -5.63
N ARG A 29 -1.75 5.35 -6.93
CA ARG A 29 -1.87 3.95 -7.37
C ARG A 29 -0.71 3.09 -6.86
N LEU A 30 0.54 3.59 -6.96
CA LEU A 30 1.72 2.87 -6.44
C LEU A 30 1.66 2.70 -4.92
N LEU A 31 1.32 3.75 -4.18
CA LEU A 31 1.16 3.70 -2.73
C LEU A 31 0.09 2.69 -2.31
N LEU A 32 -1.02 2.65 -3.03
CA LEU A 32 -2.09 1.71 -2.71
C LEU A 32 -1.70 0.26 -3.00
N ILE A 33 -1.10 -0.01 -4.16
CA ILE A 33 -0.62 -1.37 -4.50
C ILE A 33 0.41 -1.81 -3.46
N PHE A 34 1.34 -0.93 -3.11
CA PHE A 34 2.35 -1.18 -2.09
C PHE A 34 1.70 -1.47 -0.74
N PHE A 35 0.79 -0.61 -0.28
CA PHE A 35 0.09 -0.77 0.98
C PHE A 35 -0.70 -2.09 1.02
N LEU A 36 -1.46 -2.39 -0.02
CA LEU A 36 -2.26 -3.61 -0.11
C LEU A 36 -1.38 -4.87 -0.11
N SER A 37 -0.25 -4.83 -0.81
CA SER A 37 0.73 -5.92 -0.85
C SER A 37 1.41 -6.10 0.51
N SER A 38 1.88 -5.01 1.14
CA SER A 38 2.47 -5.04 2.48
C SER A 38 1.47 -5.53 3.53
N PHE A 39 0.20 -5.12 3.42
CA PHE A 39 -0.86 -5.53 4.34
C PHE A 39 -1.22 -7.01 4.18
N GLY A 40 -1.35 -7.49 2.94
CA GLY A 40 -1.57 -8.91 2.65
C GLY A 40 -0.43 -9.80 3.14
N SER A 41 0.82 -9.37 2.90
CA SER A 41 2.00 -10.07 3.42
C SER A 41 2.00 -10.10 4.94
N MET A 42 1.71 -8.98 5.59
CA MET A 42 1.66 -8.88 7.05
C MET A 42 0.61 -9.84 7.62
N ILE A 43 -0.61 -9.84 7.09
CA ILE A 43 -1.68 -10.76 7.51
C ILE A 43 -1.26 -12.23 7.32
N GLY A 44 -0.67 -12.57 6.17
CA GLY A 44 -0.22 -13.92 5.87
C GLY A 44 0.89 -14.38 6.83
N THR A 45 1.85 -13.51 7.15
CA THR A 45 2.89 -13.82 8.13
C THR A 45 2.34 -13.99 9.54
N TYR A 46 1.36 -13.17 9.97
CA TYR A 46 0.75 -13.34 11.28
C TYR A 46 -0.09 -14.61 11.39
N THR A 47 -0.89 -14.94 10.37
CA THR A 47 -1.71 -16.16 10.36
C THR A 47 -0.87 -17.42 10.23
N ALA A 48 0.15 -17.43 9.35
CA ALA A 48 1.08 -18.54 9.22
C ALA A 48 1.99 -18.69 10.46
N GLY A 49 2.45 -17.58 11.04
CA GLY A 49 3.19 -17.58 12.30
C GLY A 49 2.34 -18.17 13.43
N ALA A 50 1.07 -17.78 13.54
CA ALA A 50 0.15 -18.33 14.52
C ALA A 50 -0.10 -19.84 14.31
N SER A 51 -0.23 -20.32 13.07
CA SER A 51 -0.41 -21.76 12.81
C SER A 51 0.83 -22.57 13.16
N ILE A 52 2.03 -22.08 12.83
CA ILE A 52 3.30 -22.76 13.15
C ILE A 52 3.52 -22.81 14.66
N VAL A 53 3.24 -21.70 15.37
CA VAL A 53 3.31 -21.66 16.84
C VAL A 53 2.31 -22.63 17.46
N ASN A 54 1.05 -22.65 17.03
CA ASN A 54 0.07 -23.63 17.53
C ASN A 54 0.50 -25.08 17.24
N GLN A 55 1.19 -25.35 16.14
CA GLN A 55 1.66 -26.70 15.80
C GLN A 55 2.92 -27.13 16.57
N LEU A 56 3.67 -26.18 17.14
CA LEU A 56 4.86 -26.45 17.96
C LEU A 56 4.56 -26.48 19.47
N PHE A 57 3.57 -25.72 19.92
CA PHE A 57 3.15 -25.64 21.33
C PHE A 57 1.89 -26.45 21.65
N GLY A 58 1.25 -27.06 20.65
CA GLY A 58 0.10 -27.95 20.76
C GLY A 58 0.46 -29.41 20.61
#